data_AF-A0A8T6M9G0-F1
#
_entry.id   AF-A0A8T6M9G0-F1
#
_cell.length_a   1.000
_cell.length_b   1.000
_cell.length_c   1.000
_cell.angle_alpha   90.00
_cell.angle_beta   90.00
_cell.angle_gamma   90.00
#
_symmetry.space_group_name_H-M   'P 1'
#
loop_
_entity.id
_entity.type
_entity.pdbx_description
1 polymer ?
#
loop_
_entity_poly.entity_id
_entity_poly.type
_entity_poly.pdbx_seq_one_letter_code
_entity_poly.pdbx_strand_id
1 'polypeptide(L)'
;MKIKDEILAESMHQNFLKESGTSEDIGKYAPLILPLVQKIYPESLVNQIASVQPIKSPIGKVAALYSIYTGSGSNNDNNIHLENSRIFTVPASADASFTIGSTGASGGNSFTVFYKENAKEYTATYAPSGGNYLTRDFPEKYTHVLVRIDSGNFVTGDTIVSGDGAGETLLYVSANRNVIKRVFHDYALVLENNSNLKEINFEIRTATLETKSRKIKSKFTLEKLQELKSLYNEKAEKFVSEYIANEIQQEIDREVIDYLKDIATPMYNDVNLTYSQSTVGDNLLGQTYDIYVSIFMAIEEIVRATKRNRTMFILADNATCSMLLLNPLQSESHPDESNPYRVGSVGVYPLYCDPYATEHYVLVGYRFESKASDDAGLIFSPYTSSIIEAVNPDTFGKDFMSLNRYGYIRHPQDQGKGSGDSDFFRYFSVIYGTDGALRNLTDQIRKNY
;
A
#
# COMPACT_ATOMS: atom_id res chain seq x y z
N MET A 1 -7.14 -38.02 31.99
CA MET A 1 -6.84 -38.36 30.58
C MET A 1 -5.39 -38.83 30.40
N LYS A 2 -4.39 -38.22 31.05
CA LYS A 2 -2.96 -38.63 30.97
C LYS A 2 -2.62 -40.07 31.40
N ILE A 3 -3.35 -40.65 32.36
CA ILE A 3 -3.03 -42.00 32.90
C ILE A 3 -3.44 -43.14 31.93
N LYS A 4 -4.44 -42.92 31.06
CA LYS A 4 -4.85 -43.95 30.08
C LYS A 4 -3.84 -44.10 28.95
N ASP A 5 -3.15 -43.02 28.59
CA ASP A 5 -2.14 -43.02 27.53
C ASP A 5 -0.83 -43.68 27.99
N GLU A 6 -0.47 -43.55 29.28
CA GLU A 6 0.66 -44.26 29.90
C GLU A 6 0.43 -45.79 29.95
N ILE A 7 -0.77 -46.23 30.36
CA ILE A 7 -1.10 -47.67 30.44
C ILE A 7 -1.18 -48.29 29.04
N LEU A 8 -1.62 -47.53 28.03
CA LEU A 8 -1.65 -47.98 26.65
C LEU A 8 -0.21 -48.13 26.09
N ALA A 9 0.68 -47.19 26.39
CA ALA A 9 2.10 -47.28 26.03
C ALA A 9 2.81 -48.47 26.70
N GLU A 10 2.51 -48.75 27.96
CA GLU A 10 3.08 -49.88 28.70
C GLU A 10 2.55 -51.24 28.20
N SER A 11 1.27 -51.30 27.80
CA SER A 11 0.70 -52.52 27.18
C SER A 11 1.22 -52.78 25.75
N MET A 12 1.57 -51.72 25.00
CA MET A 12 2.26 -51.83 23.70
C MET A 12 3.71 -52.30 23.86
N HIS A 13 4.38 -51.89 24.94
CA HIS A 13 5.74 -52.32 25.28
C HIS A 13 5.85 -53.83 25.55
N GLN A 14 4.82 -54.44 26.15
CA GLN A 14 4.83 -55.87 26.52
C GLN A 14 4.46 -56.82 25.37
N ASN A 15 3.67 -56.38 24.39
CA ASN A 15 3.27 -57.24 23.28
C ASN A 15 4.36 -57.41 22.21
N PHE A 16 5.28 -56.46 22.07
CA PHE A 16 6.42 -56.57 21.15
C PHE A 16 7.58 -57.44 21.68
N LEU A 17 7.56 -57.82 22.96
CA LEU A 17 8.61 -58.65 23.58
C LEU A 17 8.50 -60.16 23.30
N LYS A 18 7.48 -60.63 22.56
CA LYS A 18 7.16 -62.07 22.42
C LYS A 18 7.55 -62.77 21.12
N GLU A 19 8.08 -62.08 20.11
CA GLU A 19 8.56 -62.73 18.87
C GLU A 19 10.01 -62.33 18.55
N SER A 20 10.97 -63.01 19.18
CA SER A 20 12.31 -63.16 18.60
C SER A 20 12.97 -64.37 19.24
N GLY A 21 13.00 -65.47 18.49
CA GLY A 21 13.64 -66.71 18.90
C GLY A 21 15.15 -66.67 18.65
N THR A 22 15.94 -66.79 19.70
CA THR A 22 17.00 -67.79 19.90
C THR A 22 17.68 -67.60 21.25
N SER A 23 18.22 -68.72 21.72
CA SER A 23 18.90 -68.98 23.00
C SER A 23 20.17 -68.15 23.21
N GLU A 24 20.44 -67.86 24.49
CA GLU A 24 21.71 -67.36 25.10
C GLU A 24 22.01 -65.84 25.10
N ASP A 25 21.89 -65.30 26.32
CA ASP A 25 22.75 -64.32 27.02
C ASP A 25 23.41 -63.18 26.24
N ILE A 26 22.68 -62.55 25.31
CA ILE A 26 23.01 -61.24 24.78
C ILE A 26 21.81 -60.33 25.05
N GLY A 27 22.03 -59.27 25.84
CA GLY A 27 21.02 -58.28 26.19
C GLY A 27 20.30 -57.78 24.93
N LYS A 28 19.00 -58.05 24.85
CA LYS A 28 18.16 -57.63 23.73
C LYS A 28 18.19 -56.11 23.64
N TYR A 29 18.77 -55.58 22.56
CA TYR A 29 18.65 -54.17 22.22
C TYR A 29 17.24 -53.95 21.67
N ALA A 30 16.32 -53.48 22.52
CA ALA A 30 15.07 -52.90 22.05
C ALA A 30 15.38 -51.46 21.63
N PRO A 31 15.35 -51.12 20.32
CA PRO A 31 15.53 -49.74 19.92
C PRO A 31 14.37 -48.92 20.50
N LEU A 32 14.69 -47.96 21.37
CA LEU A 32 13.73 -46.97 21.87
C LEU A 32 13.34 -46.06 20.70
N ILE A 33 12.11 -46.20 20.18
CA ILE A 33 11.59 -45.30 19.14
C ILE A 33 11.14 -44.01 19.84
N LEU A 34 11.89 -42.93 19.60
CA LEU A 34 11.52 -41.60 20.05
C LEU A 34 10.31 -41.08 19.26
N PRO A 35 9.42 -40.27 19.88
CA PRO A 35 8.31 -39.65 19.17
C PRO A 35 8.83 -38.75 18.04
N LEU A 36 8.08 -38.71 16.92
CA LEU A 36 8.43 -37.87 15.78
C LEU A 36 8.34 -36.38 16.16
N VAL A 37 9.41 -35.63 15.90
CA VAL A 37 9.41 -34.17 16.03
C VAL A 37 8.75 -33.57 14.79
N GLN A 38 7.83 -32.64 15.00
CA GLN A 38 7.04 -32.00 13.95
C GLN A 38 7.39 -30.52 13.81
N LYS A 39 7.38 -30.04 12.57
CA LYS A 39 7.43 -28.60 12.28
C LYS A 39 6.07 -28.00 12.65
N ILE A 40 6.07 -26.95 13.46
CA ILE A 40 4.89 -26.11 13.67
C ILE A 40 4.76 -25.21 12.45
N TYR A 41 3.59 -25.26 11.82
CA TYR A 41 3.31 -24.43 10.65
C TYR A 41 2.69 -23.11 11.06
N PRO A 42 3.08 -22.00 10.41
CA PRO A 42 2.53 -20.69 10.68
C PRO A 42 1.08 -20.57 10.26
N GLU A 43 0.36 -19.64 10.88
CA GLU A 43 -0.88 -19.10 10.32
C GLU A 43 -0.61 -18.40 8.98
N SER A 44 -1.61 -18.39 8.09
CA SER A 44 -1.51 -17.72 6.79
C SER A 44 -1.29 -16.23 6.93
N LEU A 45 -0.26 -15.71 6.24
CA LEU A 45 0.02 -14.27 6.19
C LEU A 45 -1.11 -13.50 5.50
N VAL A 46 -1.78 -14.12 4.52
CA VAL A 46 -2.80 -13.48 3.67
C VAL A 46 -3.94 -12.91 4.51
N ASN A 47 -4.33 -13.60 5.58
CA ASN A 47 -5.40 -13.15 6.48
C ASN A 47 -5.05 -11.85 7.22
N GLN A 48 -3.76 -11.56 7.39
CA GLN A 48 -3.30 -10.38 8.11
C GLN A 48 -3.08 -9.17 7.18
N ILE A 49 -2.81 -9.40 5.90
CA ILE A 49 -2.53 -8.34 4.91
C ILE A 49 -3.69 -8.04 3.94
N ALA A 50 -4.67 -8.94 3.83
CA ALA A 50 -5.82 -8.82 2.93
C ALA A 50 -7.15 -8.76 3.69
N SER A 51 -8.20 -8.25 3.02
CA SER A 51 -9.60 -8.40 3.47
C SER A 51 -10.10 -9.77 3.05
N VAL A 52 -10.67 -10.54 3.98
CA VAL A 52 -11.15 -11.91 3.71
C VAL A 52 -12.65 -11.88 3.44
N GLN A 53 -13.05 -12.21 2.20
CA GLN A 53 -14.45 -12.25 1.78
C GLN A 53 -14.79 -13.61 1.15
N PRO A 54 -15.29 -14.58 1.94
CA PRO A 54 -15.63 -15.91 1.44
C PRO A 54 -16.69 -15.85 0.34
N ILE A 55 -16.49 -16.61 -0.74
CA ILE A 55 -17.44 -16.71 -1.85
C ILE A 55 -18.07 -18.09 -1.87
N LYS A 56 -19.34 -18.18 -2.28
CA LYS A 56 -20.08 -19.45 -2.40
C LYS A 56 -20.15 -19.98 -3.83
N SER A 57 -19.77 -19.15 -4.80
CA SER A 57 -19.79 -19.45 -6.23
C SER A 57 -18.37 -19.36 -6.79
N PRO A 58 -18.02 -20.17 -7.82
CA PRO A 58 -16.71 -20.09 -8.48
C PRO A 58 -16.37 -18.73 -9.09
N ILE A 59 -17.39 -17.92 -9.39
CA ILE A 59 -17.25 -16.56 -9.87
C ILE A 59 -18.07 -15.65 -8.94
N GLY A 60 -17.43 -14.60 -8.45
CA GLY A 60 -18.03 -13.58 -7.60
C GLY A 60 -17.87 -12.19 -8.21
N LYS A 61 -18.63 -11.22 -7.69
CA LYS A 61 -18.36 -9.80 -7.91
C LYS A 61 -18.08 -9.15 -6.58
N VAL A 62 -16.99 -8.40 -6.52
CA VAL A 62 -16.67 -7.52 -5.41
C VAL A 62 -17.13 -6.12 -5.78
N ALA A 63 -17.83 -5.45 -4.86
CA ALA A 63 -18.30 -4.09 -5.07
C ALA A 63 -17.77 -3.17 -3.97
N ALA A 64 -17.45 -1.93 -4.35
CA ALA A 64 -17.13 -0.88 -3.41
C ALA A 64 -17.97 0.37 -3.74
N LEU A 65 -18.44 1.04 -2.68
CA LEU A 65 -19.20 2.27 -2.77
C LEU A 65 -18.24 3.46 -2.70
N TYR A 66 -18.42 4.41 -3.60
CA TYR A 66 -17.65 5.64 -3.68
C TYR A 66 -18.58 6.83 -3.59
N SER A 67 -18.18 7.85 -2.84
CA SER A 67 -18.78 9.16 -2.95
C SER A 67 -18.01 9.96 -4.00
N ILE A 68 -18.74 10.56 -4.93
CA ILE A 68 -18.22 11.47 -5.94
C ILE A 68 -18.77 12.84 -5.60
N TYR A 69 -17.88 13.81 -5.43
CA TYR A 69 -18.28 15.19 -5.30
C TYR A 69 -18.64 15.73 -6.69
N THR A 70 -19.92 16.05 -6.93
CA THR A 70 -20.39 16.54 -8.23
C THR A 70 -20.34 18.06 -8.37
N GLY A 71 -19.86 18.76 -7.34
CA GLY A 71 -19.85 20.22 -7.33
C GLY A 71 -21.22 20.81 -7.02
N SER A 72 -21.29 22.14 -6.93
CA SER A 72 -22.58 22.82 -6.95
C SER A 72 -23.24 22.61 -8.29
N GLY A 73 -24.52 22.24 -8.30
CA GLY A 73 -25.37 22.06 -9.48
C GLY A 73 -25.63 23.34 -10.29
N SER A 74 -24.55 24.03 -10.65
CA SER A 74 -24.53 25.12 -11.60
C SER A 74 -23.45 24.79 -12.61
N ASN A 75 -23.87 24.18 -13.72
CA ASN A 75 -23.20 24.30 -15.02
C ASN A 75 -23.30 25.76 -15.49
N ASN A 76 -22.81 26.68 -14.66
CA ASN A 76 -22.35 27.97 -15.12
C ASN A 76 -20.85 27.80 -15.22
N ASP A 77 -20.44 27.35 -16.40
CA ASP A 77 -19.14 27.64 -16.99
C ASP A 77 -18.94 29.17 -17.04
N ASN A 78 -18.93 29.84 -15.89
CA ASN A 78 -18.04 30.97 -15.68
C ASN A 78 -16.68 30.35 -15.41
N ASN A 79 -16.17 29.72 -16.47
CA ASN A 79 -14.78 29.34 -16.65
C ASN A 79 -13.97 30.63 -16.59
N ILE A 80 -13.73 31.12 -15.38
CA ILE A 80 -12.52 31.84 -15.08
C ILE A 80 -11.45 30.78 -15.27
N HIS A 81 -10.82 30.78 -16.44
CA HIS A 81 -9.61 30.01 -16.68
C HIS A 81 -8.56 30.55 -15.70
N LEU A 82 -8.52 29.94 -14.51
CA LEU A 82 -7.65 30.28 -13.38
C LEU A 82 -6.17 30.16 -13.75
N GLU A 83 -5.88 29.51 -14.87
CA GLU A 83 -4.56 29.34 -15.45
C GLU A 83 -3.96 30.72 -15.83
N ASN A 84 -4.79 31.67 -16.29
CA ASN A 84 -4.38 33.00 -16.78
C ASN A 84 -4.76 34.17 -15.87
N SER A 85 -5.23 33.90 -14.64
CA SER A 85 -5.67 34.95 -13.69
C SER A 85 -4.61 35.18 -12.61
N ARG A 86 -4.38 36.44 -12.22
CA ARG A 86 -3.43 36.82 -11.13
C ARG A 86 -4.06 37.88 -10.22
N ILE A 87 -3.82 37.77 -8.91
CA ILE A 87 -4.24 38.78 -7.92
C ILE A 87 -3.11 39.76 -7.67
N PHE A 88 -3.44 41.04 -7.78
CA PHE A 88 -2.60 42.17 -7.44
C PHE A 88 -3.15 42.84 -6.19
N THR A 89 -2.28 43.16 -5.24
CA THR A 89 -2.62 43.95 -4.05
C THR A 89 -2.01 45.33 -4.21
N VAL A 90 -2.84 46.36 -4.32
CA VAL A 90 -2.37 47.74 -4.51
C VAL A 90 -2.02 48.35 -3.15
N PRO A 91 -0.76 48.76 -2.91
CA PRO A 91 -0.36 49.41 -1.66
C PRO A 91 -0.96 50.82 -1.59
N ALA A 92 -1.31 51.25 -0.38
CA ALA A 92 -1.88 52.56 -0.14
C ALA A 92 -0.80 53.66 -0.17
N SER A 93 -0.73 54.44 -1.26
CA SER A 93 -0.16 55.79 -1.23
C SER A 93 -1.24 56.80 -1.58
N ALA A 94 -1.08 58.06 -1.14
CA ALA A 94 -2.10 59.10 -1.25
C ALA A 94 -2.50 59.43 -2.70
N ASP A 95 -1.71 58.98 -3.68
CA ASP A 95 -1.95 59.11 -5.11
C ASP A 95 -1.56 57.80 -5.84
N ALA A 96 -2.02 56.65 -5.32
CA ALA A 96 -1.75 55.34 -5.94
C ALA A 96 -2.62 55.14 -7.19
N SER A 97 -2.21 55.72 -8.31
CA SER A 97 -2.78 55.37 -9.62
C SER A 97 -2.28 53.98 -10.05
N PHE A 98 -3.20 53.02 -10.20
CA PHE A 98 -2.87 51.70 -10.72
C PHE A 98 -3.05 51.70 -12.23
N THR A 99 -1.94 51.86 -12.95
CA THR A 99 -1.90 51.84 -14.41
C THR A 99 -1.46 50.46 -14.91
N ILE A 100 -2.35 49.74 -15.61
CA ILE A 100 -1.96 48.57 -16.40
C ILE A 100 -1.61 49.08 -17.79
N GLY A 101 -0.33 49.02 -18.17
CA GLY A 101 0.15 49.38 -19.49
C GLY A 101 1.24 48.42 -19.96
N SER A 102 1.25 48.09 -21.25
CA SER A 102 2.33 47.33 -21.87
C SER A 102 3.38 48.29 -22.43
N THR A 103 4.54 48.40 -21.80
CA THR A 103 5.72 48.97 -22.46
C THR A 103 6.29 47.92 -23.42
N GLY A 104 6.03 48.08 -24.72
CA GLY A 104 6.73 47.32 -25.78
C GLY A 104 6.07 46.04 -26.29
N ALA A 105 4.78 45.79 -26.04
CA ALA A 105 4.09 44.63 -26.62
C ALA A 105 3.53 44.95 -28.02
N SER A 106 4.25 44.54 -29.07
CA SER A 106 3.67 44.37 -30.40
C SER A 106 2.76 43.13 -30.40
N GLY A 107 1.49 43.30 -30.03
CA GLY A 107 0.51 42.21 -30.06
C GLY A 107 -0.70 42.50 -29.18
N GLY A 108 -1.89 42.42 -29.79
CA GLY A 108 -3.16 42.80 -29.20
C GLY A 108 -3.61 41.89 -28.07
N ASN A 109 -3.14 42.15 -26.85
CA ASN A 109 -3.60 41.43 -25.67
C ASN A 109 -4.82 42.13 -25.07
N SER A 110 -5.94 41.42 -24.99
CA SER A 110 -7.14 41.86 -24.27
C SER A 110 -7.02 41.49 -22.80
N PHE A 111 -7.39 42.42 -21.91
CA PHE A 111 -7.34 42.24 -20.46
C PHE A 111 -8.73 42.48 -19.88
N THR A 112 -9.18 41.61 -18.98
CA THR A 112 -10.37 41.84 -18.17
C THR A 112 -9.95 42.01 -16.71
N VAL A 113 -10.32 43.15 -16.12
CA VAL A 113 -10.01 43.49 -14.74
C VAL A 113 -11.27 43.35 -13.89
N PHE A 114 -11.16 42.58 -12.81
CA PHE A 114 -12.18 42.41 -11.78
C PHE A 114 -11.69 43.06 -10.49
N TYR A 115 -12.52 43.90 -9.88
CA TYR A 115 -12.19 44.54 -8.60
C TYR A 115 -13.46 44.66 -7.75
N LYS A 116 -13.27 44.81 -6.44
CA LYS A 116 -14.34 44.92 -5.46
C LYS A 116 -14.25 46.26 -4.75
N GLU A 117 -15.35 46.98 -4.69
CA GLU A 117 -15.48 48.26 -3.98
C GLU A 117 -16.79 48.24 -3.19
N ASN A 118 -16.76 48.57 -1.89
CA ASN A 118 -17.96 48.61 -1.05
C ASN A 118 -18.82 47.32 -1.15
N ALA A 119 -18.15 46.16 -1.15
CA ALA A 119 -18.73 44.82 -1.31
C ALA A 119 -19.40 44.51 -2.67
N LYS A 120 -19.39 45.42 -3.65
CA LYS A 120 -19.88 45.19 -5.01
C LYS A 120 -18.73 44.86 -5.96
N GLU A 121 -18.96 43.90 -6.85
CA GLU A 121 -17.99 43.48 -7.85
C GLU A 121 -18.22 44.23 -9.16
N TYR A 122 -17.13 44.64 -9.79
CA TYR A 122 -17.14 45.38 -11.05
C TYR A 122 -16.17 44.73 -12.05
N THR A 123 -16.55 44.74 -13.33
CA THR A 123 -15.77 44.15 -14.43
C THR A 123 -15.53 45.20 -15.51
N ALA A 124 -14.29 45.29 -16.01
CA ALA A 124 -13.95 46.10 -17.18
C ALA A 124 -13.09 45.26 -18.15
N THR A 125 -13.46 45.26 -19.44
CA THR A 125 -12.77 44.50 -20.50
C THR A 125 -12.14 45.44 -21.51
N TYR A 126 -10.89 45.19 -21.88
CA TYR A 126 -10.12 45.95 -22.86
C TYR A 126 -9.91 45.17 -24.15
N ALA A 127 -10.15 45.82 -25.28
CA ALA A 127 -9.90 45.30 -26.63
C ALA A 127 -8.63 45.95 -27.22
N PRO A 128 -7.93 45.28 -28.17
CA PRO A 128 -6.66 45.76 -28.69
C PRO A 128 -6.85 46.91 -29.68
N SER A 129 -6.89 48.15 -29.17
CA SER A 129 -6.89 49.35 -30.00
C SER A 129 -6.09 50.46 -29.34
N GLY A 130 -4.80 50.55 -29.68
CA GLY A 130 -4.04 51.80 -29.83
C GLY A 130 -3.72 52.66 -28.59
N GLY A 131 -4.32 52.42 -27.43
CA GLY A 131 -4.02 53.21 -26.23
C GLY A 131 -4.68 52.59 -25.00
N ASN A 132 -3.90 51.88 -24.19
CA ASN A 132 -4.42 51.07 -23.08
C ASN A 132 -3.76 51.50 -21.77
N TYR A 133 -4.29 52.56 -21.16
CA TYR A 133 -4.03 52.88 -19.76
C TYR A 133 -5.36 53.03 -19.05
N LEU A 134 -5.58 52.19 -18.05
CA LEU A 134 -6.55 52.48 -17.00
C LEU A 134 -5.84 53.29 -15.94
N THR A 135 -6.16 54.57 -15.80
CA THR A 135 -5.84 55.31 -14.59
C THR A 135 -7.11 55.34 -13.77
N ARG A 136 -7.11 54.64 -12.63
CA ARG A 136 -8.21 54.76 -11.68
C ARG A 136 -7.71 54.85 -10.26
N ASP A 137 -8.24 55.83 -9.56
CA ASP A 137 -8.01 56.06 -8.15
C ASP A 137 -8.85 55.06 -7.34
N PHE A 138 -8.19 54.33 -6.44
CA PHE A 138 -8.85 53.40 -5.53
C PHE A 138 -9.11 54.11 -4.20
N PRO A 139 -10.37 54.23 -3.75
CA PRO A 139 -10.71 55.02 -2.56
C PRO A 139 -10.34 54.34 -1.23
N GLU A 140 -9.99 53.05 -1.23
CA GLU A 140 -9.78 52.26 -0.01
C GLU A 140 -8.37 51.67 0.10
N LYS A 141 -7.87 51.54 1.34
CA LYS A 141 -6.54 50.95 1.62
C LYS A 141 -6.58 49.43 1.41
N TYR A 142 -5.66 48.90 0.59
CA TYR A 142 -5.46 47.47 0.28
C TYR A 142 -6.56 46.79 -0.54
N THR A 143 -7.02 47.42 -1.63
CA THR A 143 -7.94 46.76 -2.58
C THR A 143 -7.23 45.64 -3.34
N HIS A 144 -7.83 44.44 -3.35
CA HIS A 144 -7.40 43.33 -4.20
C HIS A 144 -8.02 43.47 -5.58
N VAL A 145 -7.19 43.44 -6.63
CA VAL A 145 -7.60 43.48 -8.02
C VAL A 145 -7.22 42.16 -8.67
N LEU A 146 -8.18 41.49 -9.30
CA LEU A 146 -7.96 40.29 -10.09
C LEU A 146 -7.86 40.70 -11.56
N VAL A 147 -6.73 40.41 -12.20
CA VAL A 147 -6.55 40.66 -13.63
C VAL A 147 -6.53 39.33 -14.36
N ARG A 148 -7.38 39.20 -15.37
CA ARG A 148 -7.44 38.09 -16.31
C ARG A 148 -6.91 38.57 -17.66
N ILE A 149 -5.99 37.81 -18.25
CA ILE A 149 -5.60 38.00 -19.64
C ILE A 149 -6.51 37.13 -20.50
N ASP A 150 -7.21 37.74 -21.45
CA ASP A 150 -8.09 37.03 -22.38
C ASP A 150 -7.34 36.51 -23.63
N SER A 151 -6.13 37.05 -23.90
CA SER A 151 -5.19 36.53 -24.89
C SER A 151 -3.73 36.87 -24.54
N GLY A 152 -2.85 35.86 -24.40
CA GLY A 152 -1.42 36.01 -24.04
C GLY A 152 -1.02 35.25 -22.76
N ASN A 153 0.29 35.10 -22.50
CA ASN A 153 0.83 34.43 -21.31
C ASN A 153 1.62 35.41 -20.43
N PHE A 154 1.48 35.34 -19.11
CA PHE A 154 2.45 35.94 -18.17
C PHE A 154 3.70 35.06 -18.11
N VAL A 155 4.89 35.63 -18.25
CA VAL A 155 6.14 34.94 -17.94
C VAL A 155 6.49 35.20 -16.48
N THR A 156 6.97 34.17 -15.78
CA THR A 156 7.44 34.30 -14.40
C THR A 156 8.57 35.33 -14.34
N GLY A 157 8.34 36.48 -13.72
CA GLY A 157 9.29 37.62 -13.66
C GLY A 157 8.80 38.90 -14.35
N ASP A 158 7.65 38.87 -15.03
CA ASP A 158 7.05 40.08 -15.62
C ASP A 158 6.70 41.12 -14.55
N THR A 159 7.16 42.36 -14.77
CA THR A 159 6.95 43.50 -13.88
C THR A 159 5.87 44.41 -14.45
N ILE A 160 4.78 44.64 -13.71
CA ILE A 160 3.81 45.69 -14.05
C ILE A 160 4.26 46.96 -13.34
N VAL A 161 4.68 47.96 -14.11
CA VAL A 161 5.14 49.25 -13.61
C VAL A 161 3.93 50.16 -13.42
N SER A 162 3.64 50.57 -12.19
CA SER A 162 2.79 51.74 -11.95
C SER A 162 3.63 52.98 -12.23
N GLY A 163 3.22 53.81 -13.21
CA GLY A 163 3.89 55.06 -13.50
C GLY A 163 2.92 56.18 -13.80
N ASP A 164 2.93 57.20 -12.95
CA ASP A 164 3.39 58.51 -13.39
C ASP A 164 4.53 58.92 -12.43
N GLY A 165 5.61 59.51 -12.95
CA GLY A 165 6.96 59.39 -12.39
C GLY A 165 7.13 59.77 -10.91
N ALA A 166 7.39 58.78 -10.05
CA ALA A 166 8.34 58.79 -8.93
C ALA A 166 8.19 57.49 -8.09
N GLY A 167 9.15 56.57 -8.22
CA GLY A 167 9.28 55.41 -7.32
C GLY A 167 8.54 54.15 -7.75
N GLU A 168 9.31 53.19 -8.28
CA GLU A 168 8.81 51.85 -8.61
C GLU A 168 8.43 51.10 -7.33
N THR A 169 7.15 50.76 -7.16
CA THR A 169 6.69 49.88 -6.08
C THR A 169 6.38 48.50 -6.64
N LEU A 170 7.15 47.49 -6.21
CA LEU A 170 6.96 46.10 -6.61
C LEU A 170 5.66 45.54 -5.99
N LEU A 171 4.68 45.17 -6.82
CA LEU A 171 3.47 44.49 -6.35
C LEU A 171 3.72 43.00 -6.12
N TYR A 172 3.43 42.52 -4.91
CA TYR A 172 3.52 41.11 -4.56
C TYR A 172 2.40 40.30 -5.24
N VAL A 173 2.80 39.35 -6.10
CA VAL A 173 1.91 38.40 -6.78
C VAL A 173 1.67 37.19 -5.89
N SER A 174 0.41 36.89 -5.55
CA SER A 174 0.04 35.64 -4.87
C SER A 174 -0.68 34.69 -5.83
N ALA A 175 -0.04 33.55 -6.11
CA ALA A 175 -0.53 32.56 -7.09
C ALA A 175 -1.42 31.46 -6.48
N ASN A 176 -1.86 31.59 -5.22
CA ASN A 176 -2.59 30.52 -4.56
C ASN A 176 -4.09 30.50 -4.96
N ARG A 177 -4.50 29.48 -5.72
CA ARG A 177 -5.88 29.26 -6.19
C ARG A 177 -6.93 29.30 -5.08
N ASN A 178 -6.59 28.89 -3.86
CA ASN A 178 -7.52 28.89 -2.73
C ASN A 178 -7.78 30.29 -2.19
N VAL A 179 -6.82 31.21 -2.35
CA VAL A 179 -6.95 32.62 -1.95
C VAL A 179 -7.87 33.35 -2.94
N ILE A 180 -7.75 33.06 -4.23
CA ILE A 180 -8.60 33.66 -5.29
C ILE A 180 -10.09 33.36 -5.04
N LYS A 181 -10.42 32.09 -4.80
CA LYS A 181 -11.80 31.68 -4.50
C LYS A 181 -12.36 32.28 -3.20
N ARG A 182 -11.51 32.67 -2.25
CA ARG A 182 -11.95 33.23 -0.96
C ARG A 182 -12.26 34.72 -1.02
N VAL A 183 -11.57 35.48 -1.87
CA VAL A 183 -11.68 36.95 -1.92
C VAL A 183 -12.87 37.43 -2.76
N PHE A 184 -13.20 36.70 -3.84
CA PHE A 184 -14.25 37.05 -4.80
C PHE A 184 -15.45 36.06 -4.78
N HIS A 185 -15.70 35.40 -3.65
CA HIS A 185 -16.95 34.65 -3.50
C HIS A 185 -18.04 35.57 -2.98
N ASP A 186 -19.13 35.68 -3.72
CA ASP A 186 -20.36 36.30 -3.26
C ASP A 186 -21.08 35.34 -2.29
N TYR A 187 -21.27 35.77 -1.05
CA TYR A 187 -22.07 35.06 -0.06
C TYR A 187 -23.46 35.68 0.01
N ALA A 188 -24.18 35.70 -1.12
CA ALA A 188 -25.60 36.01 -1.12
C ALA A 188 -26.36 34.81 -0.51
N LEU A 189 -26.74 34.92 0.76
CA LEU A 189 -27.54 33.93 1.48
C LEU A 189 -28.99 33.95 1.00
N VAL A 190 -29.25 33.37 -0.16
CA VAL A 190 -30.60 33.02 -0.59
C VAL A 190 -30.89 31.61 -0.09
N LEU A 191 -31.75 31.49 0.93
CA LEU A 191 -32.08 30.22 1.60
C LEU A 191 -33.08 29.35 0.82
N GLU A 192 -33.68 29.85 -0.25
CA GLU A 192 -34.67 29.13 -1.06
C GLU A 192 -34.23 29.09 -2.53
N ASN A 193 -34.09 27.89 -3.11
CA ASN A 193 -33.51 27.64 -4.45
C ASN A 193 -32.05 28.05 -4.64
N ASN A 194 -31.17 27.66 -3.70
CA ASN A 194 -29.74 27.85 -3.88
C ASN A 194 -29.16 26.78 -4.82
N SER A 195 -28.94 27.12 -6.09
CA SER A 195 -28.24 26.28 -7.08
C SER A 195 -26.75 26.05 -6.75
N ASN A 196 -26.24 26.64 -5.66
CA ASN A 196 -24.86 26.51 -5.20
C ASN A 196 -24.69 25.53 -4.02
N LEU A 197 -25.69 24.70 -3.71
CA LEU A 197 -25.52 23.61 -2.77
C LEU A 197 -24.54 22.58 -3.34
N LYS A 198 -23.55 22.22 -2.52
CA LYS A 198 -22.56 21.21 -2.89
C LYS A 198 -23.21 19.83 -2.88
N GLU A 199 -23.22 19.16 -4.02
CA GLU A 199 -23.82 17.84 -4.16
C GLU A 199 -22.77 16.73 -4.03
N ILE A 200 -23.22 15.61 -3.45
CA ILE A 200 -22.46 14.36 -3.38
C ILE A 200 -23.31 13.31 -4.07
N ASN A 201 -22.73 12.64 -5.07
CA ASN A 201 -23.30 11.47 -5.71
C ASN A 201 -22.59 10.21 -5.21
N PHE A 202 -23.20 9.04 -5.40
CA PHE A 202 -22.60 7.75 -5.05
C PHE A 202 -22.45 6.87 -6.29
N GLU A 203 -21.29 6.28 -6.47
CA GLU A 203 -21.00 5.31 -7.53
C GLU A 203 -20.64 3.97 -6.88
N ILE A 204 -21.18 2.88 -7.41
CA ILE A 204 -20.76 1.52 -7.04
C ILE A 204 -19.86 1.00 -8.15
N ARG A 205 -18.57 0.79 -7.85
CA ARG A 205 -17.67 0.10 -8.78
C ARG A 205 -17.64 -1.37 -8.45
N THR A 206 -17.65 -2.20 -9.49
CA THR A 206 -17.65 -3.65 -9.34
C THR A 206 -16.47 -4.27 -10.07
N ALA A 207 -15.95 -5.34 -9.50
CA ALA A 207 -14.86 -6.13 -10.04
C ALA A 207 -15.27 -7.60 -10.08
N THR A 208 -15.05 -8.28 -11.20
CA THR A 208 -15.30 -9.73 -11.31
C THR A 208 -14.11 -10.49 -10.76
N LEU A 209 -14.39 -11.40 -9.82
CA LEU A 209 -13.41 -12.28 -9.22
C LEU A 209 -13.66 -13.71 -9.72
N GLU A 210 -12.61 -14.37 -10.18
CA GLU A 210 -12.64 -15.78 -10.58
C GLU A 210 -11.82 -16.63 -9.62
N THR A 211 -12.34 -17.81 -9.28
CA THR A 211 -11.61 -18.77 -8.42
C THR A 211 -10.52 -19.50 -9.20
N LYS A 212 -9.31 -19.46 -8.66
CA LYS A 212 -8.19 -20.34 -9.03
C LYS A 212 -8.22 -21.60 -8.17
N SER A 213 -7.53 -22.64 -8.63
CA SER A 213 -7.33 -23.87 -7.87
C SER A 213 -5.85 -24.18 -7.70
N ARG A 214 -5.45 -24.51 -6.48
CA ARG A 214 -4.15 -25.12 -6.16
C ARG A 214 -4.36 -26.54 -5.70
N LYS A 215 -3.49 -27.43 -6.16
CA LYS A 215 -3.53 -28.86 -5.88
C LYS A 215 -2.11 -29.35 -5.64
N ILE A 216 -1.89 -29.99 -4.50
CA ILE A 216 -0.67 -30.74 -4.24
C ILE A 216 -1.06 -32.19 -3.98
N LYS A 217 -0.28 -33.12 -4.52
CA LYS A 217 -0.50 -34.55 -4.37
C LYS A 217 0.79 -35.19 -3.86
N SER A 218 0.66 -36.01 -2.84
CA SER A 218 1.71 -36.94 -2.42
C SER A 218 1.30 -38.37 -2.74
N LYS A 219 2.27 -39.19 -3.14
CA LYS A 219 2.09 -40.60 -3.43
C LYS A 219 2.86 -41.41 -2.40
N PHE A 220 2.19 -42.30 -1.68
CA PHE A 220 2.84 -43.24 -0.78
C PHE A 220 2.67 -44.67 -1.28
N THR A 221 3.77 -45.42 -1.29
CA THR A 221 3.73 -46.85 -1.56
C THR A 221 3.11 -47.58 -0.38
N LEU A 222 2.54 -48.76 -0.63
CA LEU A 222 1.89 -49.55 0.41
C LEU A 222 2.90 -49.98 1.49
N GLU A 223 4.11 -50.35 1.08
CA GLU A 223 5.20 -50.77 1.97
C GLU A 223 5.60 -49.63 2.91
N LYS A 224 5.73 -48.41 2.37
CA LYS A 224 6.08 -47.23 3.17
C LYS A 224 4.98 -46.86 4.16
N LEU A 225 3.72 -47.06 3.80
CA LEU A 225 2.60 -46.86 4.74
C LEU A 225 2.56 -47.93 5.82
N GLN A 226 2.83 -49.19 5.48
CA GLN A 226 2.91 -50.27 6.45
C GLN A 226 4.06 -50.05 7.43
N GLU A 227 5.23 -49.62 6.93
CA GLU A 227 6.38 -49.27 7.75
C GLU A 227 6.08 -48.07 8.66
N LEU A 228 5.51 -46.99 8.12
CA LEU A 228 5.12 -45.81 8.89
C LEU A 228 4.06 -46.13 9.95
N LYS A 229 3.11 -47.01 9.63
CA LYS A 229 2.12 -47.49 10.61
C LYS A 229 2.74 -48.38 11.67
N SER A 230 3.69 -49.23 11.30
CA SER A 230 4.38 -50.10 12.27
C SER A 230 5.23 -49.29 13.25
N LEU A 231 5.84 -48.19 12.79
CA LEU A 231 6.71 -47.34 13.62
C LEU A 231 5.94 -46.28 14.41
N TYR A 232 4.94 -45.64 13.80
CA TYR A 232 4.25 -44.46 14.34
C TYR A 232 2.74 -44.65 14.55
N ASN A 233 2.24 -45.88 14.40
CA ASN A 233 0.83 -46.24 14.54
C ASN A 233 -0.07 -45.51 13.52
N GLU A 234 -1.40 -45.50 13.72
CA GLU A 234 -2.38 -44.86 12.83
C GLU A 234 -2.21 -43.34 12.67
N LYS A 235 -1.36 -42.69 13.47
CA LYS A 235 -1.14 -41.23 13.38
C LYS A 235 -0.33 -40.80 12.17
N ALA A 236 0.42 -41.71 11.54
CA ALA A 236 1.29 -41.40 10.42
C ALA A 236 0.54 -40.81 9.20
N GLU A 237 -0.62 -41.36 8.85
CA GLU A 237 -1.42 -40.87 7.71
C GLU A 237 -1.95 -39.46 7.96
N LYS A 238 -2.37 -39.16 9.19
CA LYS A 238 -2.82 -37.82 9.58
C LYS A 238 -1.70 -36.79 9.43
N PHE A 239 -0.48 -37.13 9.84
CA PHE A 239 0.66 -36.20 9.73
C PHE A 239 0.99 -35.85 8.27
N VAL A 240 0.91 -36.83 7.37
CA VAL A 240 1.08 -36.60 5.94
C VAL A 240 0.01 -35.65 5.41
N SER A 241 -1.25 -35.88 5.78
CA SER A 241 -2.36 -35.03 5.35
C SER A 241 -2.20 -33.57 5.82
N GLU A 242 -1.71 -33.38 7.04
CA GLU A 242 -1.46 -32.07 7.65
C GLU A 242 -0.27 -31.36 6.99
N TYR A 243 0.81 -32.08 6.70
CA TYR A 243 1.98 -31.54 5.99
C TYR A 243 1.60 -30.99 4.61
N ILE A 244 0.83 -31.76 3.83
CA ILE A 244 0.34 -31.40 2.50
C ILE A 244 -0.59 -30.18 2.57
N ALA A 245 -1.46 -30.12 3.57
CA ALA A 245 -2.36 -28.98 3.76
C ALA A 245 -1.58 -27.69 4.03
N ASN A 246 -0.57 -27.76 4.89
CA ASN A 246 0.25 -26.60 5.22
C ASN A 246 1.18 -26.18 4.09
N GLU A 247 1.68 -27.12 3.28
CA GLU A 247 2.50 -26.80 2.09
C GLU A 247 1.70 -25.98 1.07
N ILE A 248 0.44 -26.37 0.79
CA ILE A 248 -0.44 -25.56 -0.06
C ILE A 248 -0.62 -24.17 0.53
N GLN A 249 -0.78 -24.05 1.85
CA GLN A 249 -0.98 -22.74 2.46
C GLN A 249 0.22 -21.81 2.26
N GLN A 250 1.44 -22.35 2.37
CA GLN A 250 2.66 -21.59 2.08
C GLN A 250 2.77 -21.20 0.60
N GLU A 251 2.38 -22.07 -0.31
CA GLU A 251 2.33 -21.76 -1.75
C GLU A 251 1.32 -20.64 -2.06
N ILE A 252 0.14 -20.66 -1.42
CA ILE A 252 -0.88 -19.61 -1.55
C ILE A 252 -0.34 -18.27 -1.02
N ASP A 253 0.27 -18.28 0.16
CA ASP A 253 0.84 -17.08 0.76
C ASP A 253 1.90 -16.47 -0.17
N ARG A 254 2.76 -17.30 -0.77
CA ARG A 254 3.79 -16.83 -1.69
C ARG A 254 3.21 -16.24 -2.97
N GLU A 255 2.23 -16.91 -3.57
CA GLU A 255 1.54 -16.40 -4.75
C GLU A 255 0.93 -15.02 -4.50
N VAL A 256 0.34 -14.81 -3.32
CA VAL A 256 -0.26 -13.52 -2.96
C VAL A 256 0.80 -12.44 -2.77
N ILE A 257 1.93 -12.75 -2.12
CA ILE A 257 3.05 -11.80 -1.97
C ILE A 257 3.61 -11.39 -3.35
N ASP A 258 3.83 -12.36 -4.23
CA ASP A 258 4.37 -12.09 -5.56
C ASP A 258 3.38 -11.27 -6.41
N TYR A 259 2.07 -11.53 -6.29
CA TYR A 259 1.04 -10.70 -6.89
C TYR A 259 1.02 -9.27 -6.32
N LEU A 260 1.20 -9.10 -5.00
CA LEU A 260 1.26 -7.78 -4.36
C LEU A 260 2.46 -6.97 -4.88
N LYS A 261 3.61 -7.61 -5.07
CA LYS A 261 4.81 -6.96 -5.65
C LYS A 261 4.56 -6.48 -7.08
N ASP A 262 3.89 -7.29 -7.90
CA ASP A 262 3.57 -6.94 -9.29
C ASP A 262 2.59 -5.76 -9.39
N ILE A 263 1.58 -5.69 -8.53
CA ILE A 263 0.60 -4.59 -8.59
C ILE A 263 1.07 -3.30 -7.91
N ALA A 264 2.06 -3.38 -7.02
CA ALA A 264 2.47 -2.25 -6.20
C ALA A 264 3.15 -1.14 -7.01
N THR A 265 2.78 0.12 -6.73
CA THR A 265 3.39 1.27 -7.42
C THR A 265 4.82 1.47 -6.93
N PRO A 266 5.83 1.49 -7.82
CA PRO A 266 7.20 1.75 -7.41
C PRO A 266 7.34 3.20 -6.94
N MET A 267 8.09 3.42 -5.87
CA MET A 267 8.44 4.78 -5.43
C MET A 267 9.48 5.40 -6.37
N TYR A 268 9.46 6.72 -6.51
CA TYR A 268 10.33 7.47 -7.44
C TYR A 268 11.84 7.29 -7.18
N ASN A 269 12.24 6.94 -5.95
CA ASN A 269 13.63 6.69 -5.59
C ASN A 269 13.75 5.33 -4.90
N ASP A 270 14.57 4.43 -5.44
CA ASP A 270 15.06 3.27 -4.70
C ASP A 270 15.95 3.73 -3.54
N VAL A 271 15.82 3.07 -2.39
CA VAL A 271 16.65 3.38 -1.22
C VAL A 271 17.99 2.68 -1.41
N ASN A 272 18.96 3.44 -1.92
CA ASN A 272 20.33 2.98 -2.12
C ASN A 272 21.13 3.15 -0.81
N LEU A 273 21.31 2.06 -0.07
CA LEU A 273 22.11 2.05 1.15
C LEU A 273 23.53 1.63 0.83
N THR A 274 24.45 2.58 0.75
CA THR A 274 25.86 2.24 0.54
C THR A 274 26.46 1.77 1.87
N TYR A 275 26.63 0.46 2.04
CA TYR A 275 27.40 -0.10 3.15
C TYR A 275 28.89 -0.16 2.77
N SER A 276 29.71 0.78 3.24
CA SER A 276 31.17 0.70 3.16
C SER A 276 31.73 0.38 4.53
N GLN A 277 32.10 -0.88 4.76
CA GLN A 277 32.78 -1.31 5.98
C GLN A 277 34.20 -0.72 6.12
N SER A 278 34.65 0.11 5.16
CA SER A 278 36.02 0.60 5.06
C SER A 278 36.21 2.04 5.56
N THR A 279 35.17 2.75 5.99
CA THR A 279 35.31 4.14 6.43
C THR A 279 34.66 4.34 7.79
N VAL A 280 35.48 4.69 8.78
CA VAL A 280 35.05 5.15 10.11
C VAL A 280 34.18 6.40 9.90
N GLY A 281 32.85 6.22 9.78
CA GLY A 281 31.92 7.29 9.40
C GLY A 281 30.57 6.81 8.85
N ASP A 282 30.47 5.55 8.40
CA ASP A 282 29.20 4.98 7.95
C ASP A 282 28.30 4.66 9.14
N ASN A 283 27.44 5.61 9.50
CA ASN A 283 26.45 5.43 10.56
C ASN A 283 25.33 4.51 10.06
N LEU A 284 25.40 3.22 10.41
CA LEU A 284 24.34 2.23 10.14
C LEU A 284 22.95 2.75 10.58
N LEU A 285 22.89 3.46 11.71
CA LEU A 285 21.66 4.09 12.20
C LEU A 285 21.13 5.18 11.25
N GLY A 286 22.01 5.94 10.60
CA GLY A 286 21.66 6.95 9.61
C GLY A 286 21.00 6.34 8.37
N GLN A 287 21.54 5.21 7.90
CA GLN A 287 21.00 4.46 6.77
C GLN A 287 19.62 3.86 7.07
N THR A 288 19.36 3.43 8.31
CA THR A 288 18.02 2.98 8.72
C THR A 288 17.00 4.14 8.66
N TYR A 289 17.40 5.38 8.98
CA TYR A 289 16.49 6.54 8.88
C TYR A 289 15.99 6.78 7.46
N ASP A 290 16.81 6.56 6.44
CA ASP A 290 16.39 6.71 5.05
C ASP A 290 15.27 5.71 4.68
N ILE A 291 15.36 4.45 5.16
CA ILE A 291 14.27 3.48 5.00
C ILE A 291 13.01 3.98 5.72
N TYR A 292 13.10 4.43 6.97
CA TYR A 292 11.91 4.92 7.67
C TYR A 292 11.26 6.12 6.96
N VAL A 293 12.05 7.09 6.50
CA VAL A 293 11.55 8.24 5.76
C VAL A 293 10.82 7.78 4.50
N SER A 294 11.39 6.84 3.74
CA SER A 294 10.74 6.29 2.55
C SER A 294 9.43 5.55 2.88
N ILE A 295 9.37 4.79 3.98
CA ILE A 295 8.13 4.15 4.46
C ILE A 295 7.07 5.21 4.78
N PHE A 296 7.41 6.24 5.56
CA PHE A 296 6.44 7.28 5.90
C PHE A 296 5.98 8.08 4.67
N MET A 297 6.87 8.36 3.72
CA MET A 297 6.50 8.97 2.45
C MET A 297 5.53 8.08 1.65
N ALA A 298 5.78 6.77 1.60
CA ALA A 298 4.89 5.80 0.96
C ALA A 298 3.48 5.83 1.59
N ILE A 299 3.42 5.87 2.92
CA ILE A 299 2.16 5.94 3.67
C ILE A 299 1.39 7.22 3.34
N GLU A 300 2.06 8.39 3.33
CA GLU A 300 1.42 9.66 2.96
C GLU A 300 0.88 9.64 1.52
N GLU A 301 1.59 8.99 0.62
CA GLU A 301 1.16 8.87 -0.78
C GLU A 301 -0.07 7.98 -0.91
N ILE A 302 -0.10 6.83 -0.22
CA ILE A 302 -1.28 5.93 -0.18
C ILE A 302 -2.47 6.66 0.42
N VAL A 303 -2.30 7.39 1.53
CA VAL A 303 -3.38 8.16 2.16
C VAL A 303 -3.87 9.27 1.22
N ARG A 304 -2.95 9.93 0.51
CA ARG A 304 -3.29 10.95 -0.48
C ARG A 304 -4.07 10.38 -1.66
N ALA A 305 -3.72 9.18 -2.14
CA ALA A 305 -4.38 8.54 -3.28
C ALA A 305 -5.75 7.94 -2.89
N THR A 306 -5.80 7.19 -1.79
CA THR A 306 -6.99 6.44 -1.36
C THR A 306 -7.98 7.26 -0.56
N LYS A 307 -7.56 8.37 0.06
CA LYS A 307 -8.35 9.19 1.01
C LYS A 307 -8.88 8.39 2.21
N ARG A 308 -8.23 7.27 2.55
CA ARG A 308 -8.60 6.40 3.68
C ARG A 308 -7.79 6.71 4.93
N ASN A 309 -8.14 6.03 6.02
CA ASN A 309 -7.42 6.13 7.29
C ASN A 309 -5.96 5.67 7.17
N ARG A 310 -5.14 6.10 8.13
CA ARG A 310 -3.72 5.74 8.23
C ARG A 310 -3.57 4.36 8.88
N THR A 311 -4.04 3.32 8.20
CA THR A 311 -3.92 1.92 8.65
C THR A 311 -3.22 1.11 7.58
N MET A 312 -1.99 0.72 7.86
CA MET A 312 -1.07 0.11 6.90
C MET A 312 -0.43 -1.13 7.52
N PHE A 313 0.06 -2.02 6.67
CA PHE A 313 1.02 -3.04 7.03
C PHE A 313 2.31 -2.82 6.25
N ILE A 314 3.42 -3.28 6.81
CA ILE A 314 4.74 -3.24 6.17
C ILE A 314 5.20 -4.68 6.00
N LEU A 315 5.57 -5.05 4.78
CA LEU A 315 6.16 -6.34 4.45
C LEU A 315 7.57 -6.10 3.90
N ALA A 316 8.58 -6.68 4.51
CA ALA A 316 9.96 -6.54 4.07
C ALA A 316 10.68 -7.91 4.05
N ASP A 317 11.85 -7.96 3.43
CA ASP A 317 12.74 -9.11 3.54
C ASP A 317 13.39 -9.21 4.93
N ASN A 318 13.97 -10.37 5.25
CA ASN A 318 14.58 -10.64 6.55
C ASN A 318 15.72 -9.65 6.92
N ALA A 319 16.57 -9.27 5.96
CA ALA A 319 17.68 -8.35 6.24
C ALA A 319 17.17 -6.93 6.52
N THR A 320 16.22 -6.46 5.71
CA THR A 320 15.61 -5.13 5.91
C THR A 320 14.81 -5.09 7.20
N CYS A 321 14.06 -6.14 7.52
CA CYS A 321 13.37 -6.27 8.81
C CYS A 321 14.31 -6.15 10.00
N SER A 322 15.43 -6.87 9.97
CA SER A 322 16.42 -6.83 11.05
C SER A 322 16.99 -5.41 11.23
N MET A 323 17.21 -4.70 10.12
CA MET A 323 17.70 -3.32 10.15
C MET A 323 16.63 -2.33 10.66
N LEU A 324 15.37 -2.55 10.29
CA LEU A 324 14.23 -1.78 10.78
C LEU A 324 13.94 -2.00 12.25
N LEU A 325 14.43 -3.07 12.88
CA LEU A 325 14.27 -3.31 14.32
C LEU A 325 15.45 -2.78 15.15
N LEU A 326 16.54 -2.34 14.49
CA LEU A 326 17.72 -1.84 15.16
C LEU A 326 17.48 -0.49 15.86
N ASN A 327 16.50 0.31 15.39
CA ASN A 327 16.20 1.61 15.97
C ASN A 327 14.99 1.54 16.92
N PRO A 328 15.21 1.54 18.24
CA PRO A 328 14.14 1.38 19.23
C PRO A 328 13.25 2.63 19.38
N LEU A 329 13.58 3.76 18.73
CA LEU A 329 12.75 4.97 18.78
C LEU A 329 11.58 4.92 17.79
N GLN A 330 11.74 4.17 16.70
CA GLN A 330 10.75 4.09 15.62
C GLN A 330 10.18 2.69 15.42
N SER A 331 10.75 1.69 16.07
CA SER A 331 10.30 0.30 15.95
C SER A 331 10.28 -0.39 17.31
N GLU A 332 9.36 -1.33 17.44
CA GLU A 332 9.24 -2.17 18.63
C GLU A 332 9.18 -3.63 18.18
N SER A 333 10.06 -4.47 18.73
CA SER A 333 10.05 -5.91 18.47
C SER A 333 8.92 -6.57 19.24
N HIS A 334 8.04 -7.25 18.54
CA HIS A 334 6.92 -8.01 19.09
C HIS A 334 6.82 -9.35 18.35
N PRO A 335 7.77 -10.27 18.56
CA PRO A 335 7.68 -11.58 17.95
C PRO A 335 6.45 -12.31 18.50
N ASP A 336 5.58 -12.76 17.60
CA ASP A 336 4.40 -13.55 17.95
C ASP A 336 4.76 -15.05 17.90
N GLU A 337 4.34 -15.81 18.91
CA GLU A 337 4.56 -17.26 18.97
C GLU A 337 3.70 -18.03 17.96
N SER A 338 2.56 -17.45 17.52
CA SER A 338 1.64 -18.09 16.56
C SER A 338 1.97 -17.75 15.10
N ASN A 339 2.50 -16.54 14.85
CA ASN A 339 2.79 -16.06 13.51
C ASN A 339 4.28 -15.67 13.34
N PRO A 340 5.12 -16.53 12.74
CA PRO A 340 6.53 -16.23 12.51
C PRO A 340 6.78 -15.17 11.43
N TYR A 341 5.77 -14.79 10.64
CA TYR A 341 5.91 -13.65 9.73
C TYR A 341 5.89 -12.33 10.51
N ARG A 342 5.26 -12.25 11.69
CA ARG A 342 5.14 -11.01 12.46
C ARG A 342 6.31 -10.85 13.42
N VAL A 343 7.13 -9.84 13.19
CA VAL A 343 8.38 -9.63 13.96
C VAL A 343 8.29 -8.39 14.86
N GLY A 344 7.47 -7.41 14.51
CA GLY A 344 7.28 -6.22 15.33
C GLY A 344 6.37 -5.19 14.71
N SER A 345 6.63 -3.93 15.02
CA SER A 345 5.97 -2.77 14.43
C SER A 345 6.96 -1.67 14.12
N VAL A 346 6.66 -0.87 13.09
CA VAL A 346 7.32 0.40 12.80
C VAL A 346 6.30 1.51 13.05
N GLY A 347 6.55 2.32 14.09
CA GLY A 347 5.54 3.19 14.69
C GLY A 347 4.33 2.36 15.13
N VAL A 348 3.17 2.64 14.55
CA VAL A 348 1.91 1.93 14.83
C VAL A 348 1.60 0.81 13.83
N TYR A 349 2.42 0.64 12.79
CA TYR A 349 2.13 -0.28 11.70
C TYR A 349 2.82 -1.63 11.94
N PRO A 350 2.09 -2.76 11.83
CA PRO A 350 2.69 -4.08 11.97
C PRO A 350 3.73 -4.34 10.87
N LEU A 351 4.88 -4.88 11.29
CA LEU A 351 5.99 -5.29 10.45
C LEU A 351 5.96 -6.81 10.27
N TYR A 352 5.83 -7.21 9.01
CA TYR A 352 5.90 -8.57 8.53
C TYR A 352 7.19 -8.82 7.77
N CYS A 353 7.79 -9.97 7.98
CA CYS A 353 9.04 -10.35 7.35
C CYS A 353 8.82 -11.59 6.48
N ASP A 354 9.15 -11.47 5.20
CA ASP A 354 9.14 -12.58 4.24
C ASP A 354 10.47 -13.36 4.36
N PRO A 355 10.48 -14.58 4.94
CA PRO A 355 11.69 -15.37 5.08
C PRO A 355 12.16 -16.00 3.76
N TYR A 356 11.31 -15.98 2.72
CA TYR A 356 11.57 -16.61 1.42
C TYR A 356 11.96 -15.59 0.34
N ALA A 357 12.13 -14.31 0.71
CA ALA A 357 12.57 -13.25 -0.19
C ALA A 357 13.98 -13.54 -0.75
N THR A 358 14.14 -13.41 -2.07
CA THR A 358 15.43 -13.49 -2.77
C THR A 358 16.08 -12.12 -2.97
N GLU A 359 15.26 -11.07 -2.95
CA GLU A 359 15.65 -9.68 -3.14
C GLU A 359 15.29 -8.88 -1.89
N HIS A 360 15.96 -7.75 -1.72
CA HIS A 360 15.75 -6.85 -0.60
C HIS A 360 14.76 -5.75 -0.97
N TYR A 361 13.67 -5.67 -0.22
CA TYR A 361 12.56 -4.80 -0.56
C TYR A 361 11.73 -4.42 0.66
N VAL A 362 10.95 -3.36 0.50
CA VAL A 362 9.86 -3.01 1.39
C VAL A 362 8.60 -2.77 0.56
N LEU A 363 7.52 -3.42 0.99
CA LEU A 363 6.18 -3.22 0.48
C LEU A 363 5.33 -2.62 1.60
N VAL A 364 4.73 -1.48 1.34
CA VAL A 364 3.78 -0.82 2.23
C VAL A 364 2.40 -0.97 1.61
N GLY A 365 1.44 -1.50 2.37
CA GLY A 365 0.09 -1.74 1.88
C GLY A 365 -0.98 -1.25 2.84
N TYR A 366 -2.11 -0.82 2.30
CA TYR A 366 -3.27 -0.43 3.09
C TYR A 366 -4.12 -1.64 3.52
N ARG A 367 -4.35 -1.76 4.83
CA ARG A 367 -5.31 -2.68 5.45
C ARG A 367 -5.90 -2.02 6.68
N PHE A 368 -7.22 -2.00 6.77
CA PHE A 368 -7.91 -1.51 7.96
C PHE A 368 -8.21 -2.66 8.91
N GLU A 369 -7.52 -2.74 10.03
CA GLU A 369 -7.79 -3.77 11.04
C GLU A 369 -9.03 -3.37 11.86
N SER A 370 -10.21 -3.89 11.50
CA SER A 370 -11.43 -3.70 12.30
C SER A 370 -12.40 -4.86 12.18
N LYS A 371 -12.93 -5.29 13.33
CA LYS A 371 -13.91 -6.38 13.45
C LYS A 371 -15.25 -6.10 12.75
N ALA A 372 -15.54 -4.85 12.38
CA ALA A 372 -16.85 -4.43 11.85
C ALA A 372 -16.88 -4.17 10.34
N SER A 373 -15.74 -3.89 9.71
CA SER A 373 -15.64 -3.60 8.27
C SER A 373 -14.21 -3.83 7.82
N ASP A 374 -14.00 -4.81 6.93
CA ASP A 374 -12.68 -5.15 6.41
C ASP A 374 -12.44 -4.45 5.06
N ASP A 375 -11.88 -3.24 5.11
CA ASP A 375 -11.36 -2.53 3.94
C ASP A 375 -9.87 -2.79 3.77
N ALA A 376 -9.46 -3.11 2.54
CA ALA A 376 -8.07 -3.45 2.20
C ALA A 376 -7.81 -3.22 0.71
N GLY A 377 -6.55 -2.94 0.37
CA GLY A 377 -6.13 -2.87 -1.04
C GLY A 377 -6.25 -4.19 -1.79
N LEU A 378 -6.19 -5.32 -1.07
CA LEU A 378 -6.31 -6.67 -1.61
C LEU A 378 -7.47 -7.40 -0.94
N ILE A 379 -8.28 -8.05 -1.75
CA ILE A 379 -9.41 -8.85 -1.30
C ILE A 379 -9.10 -10.31 -1.62
N PHE A 380 -9.03 -11.13 -0.59
CA PHE A 380 -8.83 -12.56 -0.66
C PHE A 380 -10.16 -13.27 -0.38
N SER A 381 -10.53 -14.20 -1.25
CA SER A 381 -11.83 -14.84 -1.23
C SER A 381 -11.66 -16.36 -1.24
N PRO A 382 -11.67 -17.01 -0.07
CA PRO A 382 -11.67 -18.46 0.00
C PRO A 382 -12.98 -19.01 -0.56
N TYR A 383 -12.91 -20.14 -1.27
CA TYR A 383 -14.09 -20.84 -1.80
C TYR A 383 -14.26 -22.21 -1.15
N THR A 384 -13.29 -23.11 -1.36
CA THR A 384 -13.33 -24.47 -0.78
C THR A 384 -11.94 -24.95 -0.44
N SER A 385 -11.78 -25.61 0.70
CA SER A 385 -10.56 -26.36 1.04
C SER A 385 -10.95 -27.81 1.31
N SER A 386 -10.24 -28.76 0.72
CA SER A 386 -10.54 -30.19 0.89
C SER A 386 -9.27 -31.02 0.78
N ILE A 387 -9.09 -31.93 1.73
CA ILE A 387 -8.08 -32.98 1.67
C ILE A 387 -8.79 -34.26 1.23
N ILE A 388 -8.25 -34.91 0.20
CA ILE A 388 -8.80 -36.11 -0.42
C ILE A 388 -7.78 -37.22 -0.28
N GLU A 389 -8.23 -38.36 0.19
CA GLU A 389 -7.46 -39.59 0.23
C GLU A 389 -8.03 -40.55 -0.80
N ALA A 390 -7.16 -41.14 -1.62
CA ALA A 390 -7.55 -42.09 -2.64
C ALA A 390 -6.59 -43.28 -2.66
N VAL A 391 -7.11 -44.48 -2.90
CA VAL A 391 -6.28 -45.66 -3.17
C VAL A 391 -6.09 -45.74 -4.67
N ASN A 392 -4.84 -45.83 -5.11
CA ASN A 392 -4.54 -46.03 -6.53
C ASN A 392 -4.82 -47.50 -6.91
N PRO A 393 -5.66 -47.78 -7.92
CA PRO A 393 -5.99 -49.15 -8.30
C PRO A 393 -4.81 -49.94 -8.89
N ASP A 394 -3.81 -49.28 -9.46
CA ASP A 394 -2.67 -49.94 -10.12
C ASP A 394 -1.56 -50.30 -9.13
N THR A 395 -1.31 -49.44 -8.14
CA THR A 395 -0.21 -49.61 -7.18
C THR A 395 -0.69 -50.00 -5.78
N PHE A 396 -1.99 -49.98 -5.53
CA PHE A 396 -2.63 -50.17 -4.22
C PHE A 396 -2.09 -49.26 -3.09
N GLY A 397 -1.25 -48.28 -3.43
CA GLY A 397 -0.77 -47.25 -2.54
C GLY A 397 -1.85 -46.23 -2.24
N LYS A 398 -1.73 -45.53 -1.10
CA LYS A 398 -2.59 -44.38 -0.80
C LYS A 398 -1.96 -43.11 -1.34
N ASP A 399 -2.78 -42.36 -2.04
CA ASP A 399 -2.49 -41.03 -2.54
C ASP A 399 -3.25 -40.01 -1.68
N PHE A 400 -2.53 -38.99 -1.23
CA PHE A 400 -3.10 -37.86 -0.49
C PHE A 400 -3.05 -36.64 -1.39
N MET A 401 -4.17 -35.93 -1.53
CA MET A 401 -4.25 -34.71 -2.32
C MET A 401 -4.93 -33.63 -1.51
N SER A 402 -4.33 -32.45 -1.43
CA SER A 402 -5.02 -31.26 -0.94
C SER A 402 -5.45 -30.41 -2.12
N LEU A 403 -6.68 -29.90 -2.08
CA LEU A 403 -7.29 -29.04 -3.08
C LEU A 403 -7.81 -27.78 -2.38
N ASN A 404 -7.23 -26.63 -2.73
CA ASN A 404 -7.73 -25.33 -2.33
C ASN A 404 -8.23 -24.56 -3.55
N ARG A 405 -9.44 -23.99 -3.43
CA ARG A 405 -9.99 -23.06 -4.39
C ARG A 405 -10.21 -21.73 -3.72
N TYR A 406 -9.68 -20.68 -4.32
CA TYR A 406 -9.72 -19.32 -3.80
C TYR A 406 -9.56 -18.34 -4.95
N GLY A 407 -10.00 -17.11 -4.74
CA GLY A 407 -9.71 -16.00 -5.63
C GLY A 407 -9.05 -14.87 -4.84
N TYR A 408 -8.26 -14.04 -5.51
CA TYR A 408 -7.81 -12.78 -4.96
C TYR A 408 -7.90 -11.71 -6.04
N ILE A 409 -8.21 -10.49 -5.63
CA ILE A 409 -8.37 -9.36 -6.53
C ILE A 409 -7.97 -8.06 -5.83
N ARG A 410 -7.42 -7.13 -6.61
CA ARG A 410 -7.22 -5.76 -6.14
C ARG A 410 -8.55 -5.07 -5.82
N HIS A 411 -8.50 -4.08 -4.94
CA HIS A 411 -9.66 -3.28 -4.59
C HIS A 411 -10.37 -2.72 -5.85
N PRO A 412 -11.72 -2.66 -5.90
CA PRO A 412 -12.48 -2.16 -7.06
C PRO A 412 -12.08 -0.77 -7.58
N GLN A 413 -11.36 0.01 -6.78
CA GLN A 413 -10.86 1.35 -7.14
C GLN A 413 -9.71 1.28 -8.14
N ASP A 414 -8.86 0.27 -8.02
CA ASP A 414 -7.70 0.07 -8.89
C ASP A 414 -8.07 -0.73 -10.15
N GLN A 415 -9.35 -1.06 -10.36
CA GLN A 415 -9.78 -1.81 -11.52
C GLN A 415 -9.58 -1.01 -12.80
N GLY A 416 -8.86 -1.61 -13.75
CA GLY A 416 -8.47 -0.98 -15.01
C GLY A 416 -7.06 -0.40 -15.01
N LYS A 417 -6.38 -0.32 -13.87
CA LYS A 417 -4.97 0.10 -13.81
C LYS A 417 -4.03 -1.01 -14.28
N GLY A 418 -2.81 -0.65 -14.73
CA GLY A 418 -1.78 -1.60 -15.14
C GLY A 418 -1.11 -2.31 -13.95
N SER A 419 -0.13 -3.18 -14.24
CA SER A 419 0.86 -3.61 -13.24
C SER A 419 1.72 -2.39 -12.85
N GLY A 420 2.12 -2.29 -11.59
CA GLY A 420 2.87 -1.15 -11.05
C GLY A 420 2.08 0.16 -10.87
N ASP A 421 0.76 0.15 -10.88
CA ASP A 421 -0.10 1.33 -10.70
C ASP A 421 -1.26 1.03 -9.74
N SER A 422 -0.96 0.75 -8.48
CA SER A 422 -1.94 0.63 -7.40
C SER A 422 -2.01 1.89 -6.54
N ASP A 423 -3.21 2.30 -6.12
CA ASP A 423 -3.37 3.37 -5.14
C ASP A 423 -3.07 2.90 -3.70
N PHE A 424 -3.17 1.59 -3.44
CA PHE A 424 -3.14 1.01 -2.08
C PHE A 424 -1.78 0.43 -1.68
N PHE A 425 -0.92 0.18 -2.66
CA PHE A 425 0.37 -0.47 -2.44
C PHE A 425 1.51 0.39 -2.98
N ARG A 426 2.59 0.45 -2.20
CA ARG A 426 3.85 1.07 -2.59
C ARG A 426 4.99 0.09 -2.39
N TYR A 427 5.93 0.10 -3.32
CA TYR A 427 7.08 -0.79 -3.32
C TYR A 427 8.35 0.02 -3.56
N PHE A 428 9.42 -0.33 -2.87
CA PHE A 428 10.76 0.15 -3.20
C PHE A 428 11.79 -0.94 -2.88
N SER A 429 12.83 -1.01 -3.69
CA SER A 429 13.94 -1.92 -3.44
C SER A 429 14.91 -1.30 -2.42
N VAL A 430 15.54 -2.15 -1.62
CA VAL A 430 16.59 -1.76 -0.67
C VAL A 430 17.89 -2.33 -1.18
N ILE A 431 18.79 -1.47 -1.66
CA ILE A 431 20.07 -1.93 -2.21
C ILE A 431 21.12 -1.79 -1.13
N TYR A 432 21.71 -2.90 -0.68
CA TYR A 432 22.86 -2.89 0.22
C TYR A 432 24.16 -2.76 -0.59
N GLY A 433 25.00 -1.80 -0.20
CA GLY A 433 26.21 -1.41 -0.91
C GLY A 433 27.18 -2.58 -1.16
N THR A 434 27.71 -2.60 -2.38
CA THR A 434 28.58 -3.63 -2.96
C THR A 434 28.02 -5.05 -2.86
N ASP A 435 27.33 -5.41 -3.94
CA ASP A 435 26.77 -6.69 -4.39
C ASP A 435 27.72 -7.93 -4.30
N GLY A 436 28.87 -7.81 -3.61
CA GLY A 436 29.83 -8.89 -3.38
C GLY A 436 29.99 -9.30 -1.90
N ALA A 437 29.73 -8.44 -0.92
CA ALA A 437 29.99 -8.79 0.49
C ALA A 437 28.83 -9.56 1.14
N LEU A 438 27.58 -9.16 0.88
CA LEU A 438 26.40 -9.77 1.48
C LEU A 438 25.91 -11.02 0.75
N ARG A 439 26.03 -11.07 -0.59
CA ARG A 439 25.85 -12.32 -1.35
C ARG A 439 26.80 -13.41 -0.84
N ASN A 440 28.03 -13.07 -0.51
CA ASN A 440 28.97 -14.01 0.08
C ASN A 440 28.57 -14.44 1.50
N LEU A 441 27.95 -13.59 2.31
CA LEU A 441 27.51 -14.00 3.65
C LEU A 441 26.27 -14.90 3.58
N THR A 442 25.28 -14.55 2.75
CA THR A 442 24.07 -15.35 2.57
C THR A 442 24.35 -16.66 1.82
N ASP A 443 25.26 -16.68 0.83
CA ASP A 443 25.74 -17.91 0.19
C ASP A 443 26.66 -18.73 1.10
N GLN A 444 27.43 -18.11 2.01
CA GLN A 444 28.19 -18.84 3.04
C GLN A 444 27.26 -19.45 4.09
N ILE A 445 26.20 -18.76 4.49
CA ILE A 445 25.17 -19.32 5.38
C ILE A 445 24.44 -20.46 4.66
N ARG A 446 24.08 -20.30 3.38
CA ARG A 446 23.41 -21.33 2.58
C ARG A 446 24.30 -22.54 2.22
N LYS A 447 25.64 -22.42 2.27
CA LYS A 447 26.58 -23.54 2.10
C LYS A 447 26.89 -24.29 3.39
N ASN A 448 26.58 -23.71 4.55
CA ASN A 448 26.84 -24.29 5.87
C ASN A 448 25.60 -24.93 6.53
N TYR A 449 24.45 -24.89 5.85
CA TYR A 449 23.24 -25.68 6.13
C TYR A 449 22.95 -26.56 4.91
#